data_AF-A0A4R3J2Y1-F1
#
_entry.id   AF-A0A4R3J2Y1-F1
#
_cell.length_a   1.000
_cell.length_b   1.000
_cell.length_c   1.000
_cell.angle_alpha   90.00
_cell.angle_beta   90.00
_cell.angle_gamma   90.00
#
_symmetry.space_group_name_H-M   'P 1'
#
loop_
_entity.id
_entity.type
_entity.pdbx_description
1 polymer ?
#
loop_
_entity_poly.entity_id
_entity_poly.type
_entity_poly.pdbx_seq_one_letter_code
_entity_poly.pdbx_strand_id
1 'polypeptide(L)'
;MGKFKKEKELARAVREELEWKEEQKKLHKKHEQIAEDVVILEKPHLVKFVMKSVAGSIRICATILLCMLAIIGLTALIYPEVRQELLQVFFEILMEGKKMVGMG
;
A
#
# COMPACT_ATOMS: atom_id res chain seq x y z
N MET A 1 -9.87 -27.27 42.23
CA MET A 1 -9.82 -26.88 40.80
C MET A 1 -8.54 -26.11 40.37
N GLY A 2 -7.71 -25.57 41.27
CA GLY A 2 -6.53 -24.75 40.87
C GLY A 2 -5.28 -25.49 40.36
N LYS A 3 -5.06 -26.76 40.73
CA LYS A 3 -3.86 -27.52 40.33
C LYS A 3 -3.83 -27.85 38.83
N PHE A 4 -4.96 -28.33 38.30
CA PHE A 4 -5.11 -28.64 36.87
C PHE A 4 -4.98 -27.43 35.94
N LYS A 5 -5.27 -26.22 36.43
CA LYS A 5 -5.09 -24.98 35.65
C LYS A 5 -3.59 -24.67 35.48
N LYS A 6 -2.81 -24.82 36.56
CA LYS A 6 -1.35 -24.60 36.54
C LYS A 6 -0.62 -25.63 35.68
N GLU A 7 -1.01 -26.90 35.73
CA GLU A 7 -0.42 -27.94 34.88
C GLU A 7 -0.69 -27.69 33.39
N LYS A 8 -1.90 -27.24 33.03
CA LYS A 8 -2.22 -26.86 31.65
C LYS A 8 -1.46 -25.63 31.18
N GLU A 9 -1.31 -24.63 32.03
CA GLU A 9 -0.49 -23.44 31.73
C GLU A 9 0.99 -23.80 31.57
N LEU A 10 1.54 -24.66 32.43
CA LEU A 10 2.91 -25.16 32.31
C LEU A 10 3.12 -25.97 31.02
N ALA A 11 2.20 -26.88 30.71
CA ALA A 11 2.25 -27.67 29.49
C ALA A 11 2.16 -26.80 28.22
N ARG A 12 1.40 -25.70 28.27
CA ARG A 12 1.31 -24.71 27.19
C ARG A 12 2.62 -23.93 27.03
N ALA A 13 3.18 -23.42 28.12
CA ALA A 13 4.47 -22.71 28.09
C ALA A 13 5.60 -23.59 27.54
N VAL A 14 5.65 -24.87 27.94
CA VAL A 14 6.64 -25.83 27.43
C VAL A 14 6.47 -26.05 25.92
N ARG A 15 5.25 -26.12 25.40
CA ARG A 15 5.00 -26.24 23.95
C ARG A 15 5.42 -25.00 23.20
N GLU A 16 5.06 -23.81 23.69
CA GLU A 16 5.45 -22.53 23.09
C GLU A 16 6.97 -22.37 23.04
N GLU A 17 7.70 -22.79 24.09
CA GLU A 17 9.17 -22.81 24.07
C GLU A 17 9.77 -23.79 23.04
N LEU A 18 9.17 -24.97 22.87
CA LEU A 18 9.62 -25.97 21.90
C LEU A 18 9.41 -25.48 20.47
N GLU A 19 8.23 -24.92 20.18
CA GLU A 19 7.89 -24.34 18.89
C GLU A 19 8.85 -23.19 18.55
N TRP A 20 9.11 -22.28 19.50
CA TRP A 20 10.07 -21.19 19.34
C TRP A 20 11.49 -21.69 19.03
N LYS A 21 11.96 -22.72 19.74
CA LYS A 21 13.29 -23.33 19.50
C LYS A 21 13.36 -23.97 18.11
N GLU A 22 12.30 -24.61 17.64
CA GLU A 22 12.24 -25.16 16.28
C GLU A 22 12.26 -24.07 15.20
N GLU A 23 11.52 -22.99 15.41
CA GLU A 23 11.52 -21.83 14.50
C GLU A 23 12.90 -21.18 14.42
N GLN A 24 13.56 -20.95 15.56
CA GLN A 24 14.94 -20.44 15.58
C GLN A 24 15.90 -21.38 14.86
N LYS A 25 15.82 -22.70 15.07
CA LYS A 25 16.62 -23.68 14.32
C LYS A 25 16.39 -23.59 12.81
N LYS A 26 15.15 -23.38 12.35
CA LYS A 26 14.83 -23.20 10.93
C LYS A 26 15.43 -21.88 10.39
N LEU A 27 15.38 -20.81 11.17
CA LEU A 27 15.96 -19.51 10.82
C LEU A 27 17.49 -19.58 10.70
N HIS A 28 18.18 -20.23 11.65
CA HIS A 28 19.64 -20.43 11.57
C HIS A 28 20.05 -21.30 10.38
N LYS A 29 19.27 -22.36 10.05
CA LYS A 29 19.50 -23.15 8.83
C LYS A 29 19.34 -22.33 7.54
N LYS A 30 18.43 -21.35 7.53
CA LYS A 30 18.21 -20.45 6.39
C LYS A 30 19.29 -19.37 6.27
N HIS A 31 19.92 -19.01 7.39
CA HIS A 31 20.93 -17.97 7.51
C HIS A 31 22.24 -18.51 8.10
N GLU A 32 22.86 -19.44 7.38
CA GLU A 32 24.01 -20.24 7.83
C GLU A 32 25.26 -19.40 8.18
N GLN A 33 25.35 -18.17 7.67
CA GLN A 33 26.42 -17.20 8.00
C GLN A 33 26.23 -16.44 9.31
N ILE A 34 25.13 -16.67 10.04
CA ILE A 34 24.82 -15.99 11.31
C ILE A 34 25.19 -16.92 12.47
N ALA A 35 25.91 -16.38 13.45
CA ALA A 35 26.35 -17.13 14.63
C ALA A 35 25.17 -17.77 15.38
N GLU A 36 25.38 -18.98 15.91
CA GLU A 36 24.31 -19.78 16.55
C GLU A 36 23.85 -19.20 17.91
N ASP A 37 24.63 -18.28 18.47
CA ASP A 37 24.35 -17.62 19.75
C ASP A 37 23.46 -16.37 19.64
N VAL A 38 23.05 -15.98 18.43
CA VAL A 38 22.21 -14.79 18.22
C VAL A 38 20.76 -15.14 17.85
N VAL A 39 19.80 -14.42 18.42
CA VAL A 39 18.38 -14.60 18.07
C VAL A 39 18.09 -13.91 16.74
N ILE A 40 17.59 -14.67 15.76
CA ILE A 40 17.23 -14.14 14.44
C ILE A 40 15.78 -13.62 14.48
N LEU A 41 15.61 -12.33 14.18
CA LEU A 41 14.32 -11.66 14.07
C LEU A 41 14.11 -11.16 12.63
N GLU A 42 13.26 -11.84 11.86
CA GLU A 42 12.82 -11.36 10.55
C GLU A 42 11.85 -10.18 10.73
N LYS A 43 12.28 -8.95 10.41
CA LYS A 43 11.41 -7.78 10.45
C LYS A 43 10.53 -7.74 9.18
N PRO A 44 9.20 -7.59 9.30
CA PRO A 44 8.34 -7.42 8.14
C PRO A 44 8.59 -6.04 7.49
N HIS A 45 9.40 -6.01 6.43
CA HIS A 45 9.65 -4.80 5.63
C HIS A 45 8.56 -4.51 4.60
N LEU A 46 7.61 -5.44 4.43
CA LEU A 46 6.54 -5.35 3.42
C LEU A 46 5.67 -4.10 3.59
N VAL A 47 5.31 -3.73 4.82
CA VAL A 47 4.44 -2.56 5.06
C VAL A 47 5.12 -1.26 4.61
N LYS A 48 6.40 -1.08 4.95
CA LYS A 48 7.17 0.10 4.53
C LYS A 48 7.35 0.14 3.01
N PHE A 49 7.56 -1.01 2.38
CA PHE A 49 7.67 -1.13 0.93
C PHE A 49 6.34 -0.78 0.24
N VAL A 50 5.22 -1.34 0.69
CA VAL A 50 3.89 -1.09 0.13
C VAL A 50 3.53 0.40 0.24
N MET A 51 3.72 1.01 1.42
CA MET A 51 3.44 2.45 1.60
C MET A 51 4.26 3.32 0.64
N LYS A 52 5.56 3.03 0.49
CA LYS A 52 6.45 3.77 -0.41
C LYS A 52 6.07 3.56 -1.87
N SER A 53 5.65 2.34 -2.23
CA SER A 53 5.25 1.99 -3.59
C SER A 53 3.94 2.69 -3.98
N VAL A 54 2.93 2.70 -3.10
CA VAL A 54 1.66 3.41 -3.32
C VAL A 54 1.89 4.92 -3.54
N ALA A 55 2.71 5.54 -2.70
CA ALA A 55 3.03 6.97 -2.87
C ALA A 55 3.74 7.25 -4.20
N GLY A 56 4.60 6.34 -4.67
CA GLY A 56 5.24 6.41 -5.98
C GLY A 56 4.24 6.27 -7.13
N SER A 57 3.35 5.28 -7.06
CA SER A 57 2.31 5.04 -8.06
C SER A 57 1.38 6.24 -8.23
N ILE A 58 0.96 6.87 -7.13
CA ILE A 58 0.12 8.07 -7.19
C ILE A 58 0.81 9.20 -7.94
N ARG A 59 2.11 9.42 -7.69
CA ARG A 59 2.89 10.44 -8.41
C ARG A 59 2.98 10.13 -9.90
N ILE A 60 3.22 8.87 -10.27
CA ILE A 60 3.27 8.48 -11.69
C ILE A 60 1.93 8.73 -12.37
N CYS A 61 0.82 8.33 -11.74
CA CYS A 61 -0.52 8.59 -12.26
C CYS A 61 -0.78 10.09 -12.41
N ALA A 62 -0.43 10.90 -11.41
CA ALA A 62 -0.58 12.35 -11.48
C ALA A 62 0.23 12.96 -12.62
N THR A 63 1.48 12.53 -12.82
CA THR A 63 2.32 12.98 -13.94
C THR A 63 1.73 12.58 -15.29
N ILE A 64 1.20 11.37 -15.44
CA ILE A 64 0.56 10.92 -16.68
C ILE A 64 -0.67 11.78 -17.00
N LEU A 65 -1.53 12.02 -16.00
CA LEU A 65 -2.72 12.87 -16.16
C LEU A 65 -2.31 14.30 -16.55
N LEU A 66 -1.26 14.84 -15.91
CA LEU A 66 -0.74 16.17 -16.22
C LEU A 66 -0.18 16.24 -17.64
N CYS A 67 0.56 15.23 -18.10
CA CYS A 67 1.05 15.15 -19.49
C CYS A 67 -0.11 15.11 -20.50
N MET A 68 -1.15 14.31 -20.25
CA MET A 68 -2.32 14.25 -21.13
C MET A 68 -3.04 15.61 -21.17
N LEU A 69 -3.22 16.25 -20.02
CA LEU A 69 -3.82 17.57 -19.93
C LEU A 69 -2.98 18.63 -20.64
N ALA A 70 -1.65 18.54 -20.56
CA ALA A 70 -0.74 19.44 -21.26
C ALA A 70 -0.83 19.30 -22.78
N ILE A 71 -0.95 18.08 -23.31
CA ILE A 71 -1.13 17.85 -24.75
C ILE A 71 -2.45 18.49 -25.21
N ILE A 72 -3.55 18.19 -24.53
CA ILE A 72 -4.88 18.75 -24.86
C ILE A 72 -4.84 20.28 -24.77
N GLY A 73 -4.24 20.83 -23.71
CA GLY A 73 -4.09 22.27 -23.53
C GLY A 73 -3.25 22.93 -24.62
N LEU A 74 -2.17 22.28 -25.07
CA LEU A 74 -1.35 22.77 -26.18
C LEU A 74 -2.12 22.75 -27.50
N THR A 75 -2.84 21.67 -27.79
CA THR A 75 -3.69 21.58 -29.00
C THR A 75 -4.76 22.67 -28.99
N ALA A 76 -5.42 22.90 -27.85
CA ALA A 76 -6.42 23.97 -27.69
C ALA A 76 -5.83 25.38 -27.84
N LEU A 77 -4.54 25.57 -27.52
CA LEU A 77 -3.87 26.86 -27.67
C LEU A 77 -3.59 27.18 -29.14
N ILE A 78 -3.23 26.17 -29.94
CA ILE A 78 -2.88 26.32 -31.36
C ILE A 78 -4.14 26.41 -32.22
N TYR A 79 -5.16 25.59 -31.92
CA TYR A 79 -6.36 25.47 -32.75
C TYR A 79 -7.59 26.09 -32.04
N PRO A 80 -8.13 27.21 -32.55
CA PRO A 80 -9.23 27.92 -31.90
C PRO A 80 -10.55 27.13 -31.91
N GLU A 81 -10.77 26.27 -32.91
CA GLU A 81 -11.95 25.40 -33.00
C GLU A 81 -11.97 24.37 -31.86
N VAL A 82 -10.84 23.69 -31.65
CA VAL A 82 -10.66 22.69 -30.59
C VAL A 82 -10.88 23.29 -29.20
N ARG A 83 -10.46 24.55 -28.98
CA ARG A 83 -10.70 25.26 -27.72
C ARG A 83 -12.19 25.46 -27.42
N GLN A 84 -12.99 25.78 -28.43
CA GLN A 84 -14.42 26.04 -28.24
C GLN A 84 -15.14 24.77 -27.83
N GLU A 85 -14.87 23.66 -28.52
CA GLU A 85 -15.42 22.34 -28.15
C GLU A 85 -15.01 21.93 -26.74
N LEU A 86 -13.74 22.09 -26.36
CA LEU A 86 -13.27 21.77 -25.02
C LEU A 86 -13.98 22.57 -23.93
N LEU A 87 -14.16 23.88 -24.14
CA LEU A 87 -14.86 24.73 -23.16
C LEU A 87 -16.34 24.35 -23.06
N GLN A 88 -16.98 24.03 -24.18
CA GLN A 88 -18.37 23.58 -24.19
C GLN A 88 -18.54 22.30 -23.35
N VAL A 89 -17.75 21.26 -23.64
CA VAL A 89 -17.78 20.00 -22.88
C VAL A 89 -17.49 20.25 -21.40
N PHE A 90 -16.55 21.13 -21.08
CA PHE A 90 -16.24 21.50 -19.70
C PHE A 90 -17.44 22.15 -18.98
N PHE A 91 -18.13 23.10 -19.63
CA PHE A 91 -19.32 23.73 -19.06
C PHE A 91 -20.49 22.75 -18.93
N GLU A 92 -20.70 21.87 -19.90
CA GLU A 92 -21.73 20.83 -19.83
C GLU A 92 -21.52 19.90 -18.64
N ILE A 93 -20.29 19.39 -18.45
CA ILE A 93 -19.94 18.53 -17.30
C ILE A 93 -20.15 19.28 -15.97
N LEU A 94 -19.74 20.55 -15.88
CA LEU A 94 -19.94 21.36 -14.67
C LEU A 94 -21.42 21.58 -14.35
N MET A 95 -22.23 21.87 -15.37
CA MET A 95 -23.66 22.07 -15.23
C MET A 95 -24.36 20.77 -14.81
N GLU A 96 -24.01 19.66 -15.44
CA GLU A 96 -24.54 18.34 -15.09
C GLU A 96 -24.13 17.93 -13.67
N GLY A 97 -22.87 18.18 -13.29
CA GLY A 97 -22.37 17.96 -11.94
C GLY A 97 -23.10 18.80 -10.90
N LYS A 98 -23.32 20.11 -11.16
CA LYS A 98 -24.12 20.97 -10.26
C LYS A 98 -25.55 20.49 -10.11
N LYS A 99 -26.16 20.03 -11.21
CA LYS A 99 -27.51 19.46 -11.22
C LYS A 99 -27.59 18.18 -10.37
N MET A 100 -26.60 17.29 -10.47
CA MET A 100 -26.52 16.07 -9.66
C MET A 100 -26.30 16.35 -8.17
N VAL A 101 -25.54 17.41 -7.84
CA VAL A 101 -25.27 17.82 -6.45
C VAL A 101 -26.44 18.62 -5.83
N GLY A 102 -27.49 18.92 -6.61
CA GLY A 102 -28.68 19.63 -6.12
C GLY A 102 -28.46 21.12 -5.86
N MET A 103 -27.38 21.71 -6.41
CA MET A 103 -27.14 23.16 -6.38
C MET A 103 -27.70 23.84 -7.64
N GLY A 104 -28.98 23.58 -7.92
CA GLY A 104 -29.76 24.17 -9.00
C GLY A 104 -30.91 25.01 -8.46
#